data_AF-K1UND2-F1
#
_entry.id   AF-K1UND2-F1
#
_cell.length_a   1.000
_cell.length_b   1.000
_cell.length_c   1.000
_cell.angle_alpha   90.00
_cell.angle_beta   90.00
_cell.angle_gamma   90.00
#
_symmetry.space_group_name_H-M   'P 1'
#
loop_
_entity.id
_entity.type
_entity.pdbx_description
1 polymer ?
#
loop_
_entity_poly.entity_id
_entity_poly.type
_entity_poly.pdbx_seq_one_letter_code
_entity_poly.pdbx_strand_id
1 'polypeptide(L)'
;MLADAPLETFLREYPQITSIRFCLDGDEPGRKAAAELMRKYYELGYEVEDCPPPAGYKDYNEWLVAAKLNLNRMNKRADEPVRA
;
A
#
# COMPACT_ATOMS: atom_id res chain seq x y z
N MET A 1 2.66 -6.74 20.00
CA MET A 1 1.89 -7.34 18.88
C MET A 1 0.92 -6.29 18.40
N LEU A 2 0.91 -5.97 17.10
CA LEU A 2 -0.17 -5.18 16.49
C LEU A 2 -1.47 -5.92 16.77
N ALA A 3 -2.50 -5.24 17.29
CA ALA A 3 -3.80 -5.87 17.52
C ALA A 3 -4.46 -6.07 16.15
N ASP A 4 -4.50 -7.31 15.67
CA ASP A 4 -5.17 -7.75 14.45
C ASP A 4 -6.67 -8.02 14.63
N ALA A 5 -7.18 -7.89 15.86
CA ALA A 5 -8.59 -8.03 16.22
C ALA A 5 -9.55 -7.22 15.31
N PRO A 6 -9.23 -5.99 14.87
CA PRO A 6 -10.11 -5.26 13.95
C PRO A 6 -10.21 -5.91 12.57
N LEU A 7 -9.08 -6.38 12.02
CA LEU A 7 -9.04 -7.01 10.70
C LEU A 7 -9.73 -8.37 10.72
N GLU A 8 -9.51 -9.17 11.76
CA GLU A 8 -10.21 -10.45 11.94
C GLU A 8 -11.72 -10.27 12.03
N THR A 9 -12.18 -9.26 12.79
CA THR A 9 -13.61 -8.96 12.92
C THR A 9 -14.20 -8.57 11.57
N PHE A 10 -13.52 -7.70 10.83
CA PHE A 10 -13.96 -7.27 9.50
C PHE A 10 -14.08 -8.45 8.53
N LEU A 11 -13.07 -9.32 8.46
CA LEU A 11 -13.10 -10.47 7.56
C LEU A 11 -14.19 -11.48 7.94
N ARG A 12 -14.53 -11.60 9.23
CA ARG A 12 -15.65 -12.43 9.69
C ARG A 12 -17.01 -11.87 9.29
N GLU A 13 -17.17 -10.55 9.32
CA GLU A 13 -18.40 -9.86 8.91
C GLU A 13 -18.59 -9.88 7.38
N TYR A 14 -17.51 -9.96 6.62
CA TYR A 14 -17.52 -9.96 5.15
C TYR A 14 -16.87 -11.24 4.57
N PRO A 15 -17.54 -12.40 4.68
CA PRO A 15 -16.99 -13.69 4.23
C PRO A 15 -16.77 -13.79 2.72
N GLN A 16 -17.29 -12.84 1.92
CA GLN A 16 -16.99 -12.74 0.49
C GLN A 16 -15.55 -12.29 0.19
N ILE A 17 -14.84 -11.74 1.18
CA ILE A 17 -13.46 -11.29 1.00
C ILE A 17 -12.55 -12.51 1.09
N THR A 18 -11.91 -12.85 -0.02
CA THR A 18 -10.95 -13.97 -0.10
C THR A 18 -9.52 -13.51 -0.32
N SER A 19 -9.32 -12.24 -0.69
CA SER A 19 -8.02 -11.68 -1.01
C SER A 19 -7.70 -10.45 -0.16
N ILE A 20 -6.45 -10.36 0.32
CA ILE A 20 -5.96 -9.28 1.17
C ILE A 20 -4.61 -8.80 0.62
N ARG A 21 -4.53 -7.51 0.31
CA ARG A 21 -3.28 -6.86 -0.07
C ARG A 21 -2.75 -6.02 1.09
N PHE A 22 -1.56 -6.36 1.58
CA PHE A 22 -0.90 -5.61 2.65
C PHE A 22 -0.07 -4.47 2.07
N CYS A 23 -0.47 -3.24 2.39
CA CYS A 23 0.19 -2.00 1.98
C CYS A 23 0.81 -1.29 3.19
N LEU A 24 1.71 -1.99 3.90
CA LEU A 24 2.40 -1.42 5.07
C LEU A 24 3.59 -0.55 4.68
N ASP A 25 4.10 0.18 5.66
CA ASP A 25 5.29 1.03 5.52
C ASP A 25 6.48 0.24 4.95
N GLY A 26 7.26 0.91 4.11
CA GLY A 26 8.46 0.37 3.49
C GLY A 26 9.66 0.27 4.44
N ASP A 27 9.50 0.57 5.73
CA ASP A 27 10.55 0.49 6.73
C ASP A 27 10.69 -0.93 7.32
N GLU A 28 11.80 -1.19 8.01
CA GLU A 28 12.09 -2.53 8.56
C GLU A 28 10.97 -3.06 9.49
N PRO A 29 10.39 -2.27 10.40
CA PRO A 29 9.21 -2.69 11.17
C PRO A 29 7.98 -3.01 10.31
N GLY A 30 7.66 -2.18 9.32
CA GLY A 30 6.52 -2.38 8.42
C GLY A 30 6.67 -3.63 7.55
N ARG A 31 7.87 -3.88 7.04
CA ARG A 31 8.20 -5.10 6.28
C ARG A 31 8.10 -6.36 7.14
N LYS A 32 8.56 -6.31 8.40
CA LYS A 32 8.42 -7.43 9.33
C LYS A 32 6.95 -7.71 9.66
N ALA A 33 6.18 -6.67 9.95
CA ALA A 33 4.75 -6.79 10.21
C ALA A 33 3.99 -7.36 8.99
N ALA A 34 4.34 -6.94 7.77
CA ALA A 34 3.74 -7.45 6.54
C ALA A 34 3.98 -8.95 6.38
N ALA A 35 5.21 -9.41 6.62
CA ALA A 35 5.54 -10.83 6.57
C ALA A 35 4.79 -11.67 7.61
N GLU A 36 4.66 -11.17 8.85
CA GLU A 36 3.90 -11.84 9.92
C GLU A 36 2.40 -11.95 9.56
N LEU A 37 1.80 -10.85 9.06
CA LEU A 37 0.40 -10.84 8.66
C LEU A 37 0.14 -11.73 7.43
N MET A 38 0.99 -11.64 6.40
CA MET A 38 0.89 -12.51 5.23
C MET A 38 0.86 -13.98 5.64
N ARG A 39 1.81 -14.41 6.47
CA ARG A 39 1.85 -15.80 6.92
C ARG A 39 0.58 -16.20 7.65
N LYS A 40 0.13 -15.38 8.60
CA LYS A 40 -1.08 -15.64 9.38
C LYS A 40 -2.32 -15.79 8.49
N TYR A 41 -2.56 -14.83 7.59
CA TYR A 41 -3.77 -14.84 6.77
C TYR A 41 -3.71 -15.86 5.62
N TYR A 42 -2.51 -16.18 5.13
CA TYR A 42 -2.33 -17.30 4.22
C TYR A 42 -2.67 -18.64 4.89
N GLU A 43 -2.22 -18.87 6.13
CA GLU A 43 -2.55 -20.06 6.91
C GLU A 43 -4.07 -20.16 7.22
N LEU A 44 -4.78 -19.03 7.24
CA LEU A 44 -6.24 -18.95 7.37
C LEU A 44 -7.00 -19.16 6.05
N GLY A 45 -6.29 -19.32 4.93
CA GLY A 45 -6.88 -19.60 3.61
C GLY A 45 -7.18 -18.39 2.75
N TYR A 46 -6.66 -17.21 3.10
CA TYR A 46 -6.78 -16.00 2.26
C TYR A 46 -5.67 -15.93 1.22
N GLU A 47 -5.99 -15.40 0.05
CA GLU A 47 -5.00 -14.98 -0.93
C GLU A 47 -4.35 -13.68 -0.47
N VAL A 48 -3.11 -13.76 0.00
CA VAL A 48 -2.37 -12.60 0.50
C VAL A 48 -1.34 -12.11 -0.52
N GLU A 49 -1.23 -10.78 -0.64
CA GLU A 49 -0.22 -10.13 -1.47
C GLU A 49 0.50 -9.05 -0.67
N ASP A 50 1.83 -9.03 -0.78
CA ASP A 50 2.66 -7.96 -0.24
C ASP A 50 2.88 -6.89 -1.31
N CYS A 51 2.36 -5.69 -1.05
CA CYS A 51 2.49 -4.54 -1.92
C CYS A 51 3.11 -3.39 -1.13
N PRO A 52 4.45 -3.32 -1.01
CA PRO A 52 5.10 -2.17 -0.41
C PRO A 52 4.97 -0.92 -1.28
N PRO A 53 5.16 0.28 -0.70
CA PRO A 53 5.32 1.49 -1.49
C PRO A 53 6.53 1.36 -2.45
N PRO A 54 6.51 2.07 -3.59
CA PRO A 54 7.63 2.07 -4.53
C PRO A 54 8.96 2.45 -3.88
N ALA A 55 10.05 1.93 -4.42
CA ALA A 55 11.40 2.21 -3.91
C ALA A 55 11.66 3.72 -3.79
N GLY A 56 12.18 4.15 -2.64
CA GLY A 56 12.44 5.55 -2.33
C GLY A 56 11.32 6.29 -1.60
N TYR A 57 10.20 5.62 -1.29
CA TYR A 57 9.12 6.18 -0.48
C TYR A 57 8.91 5.38 0.80
N LYS A 58 8.66 6.09 1.91
CA LYS A 58 8.41 5.47 3.21
C LYS A 58 7.05 4.80 3.25
N ASP A 59 6.04 5.47 2.69
CA ASP A 59 4.66 5.01 2.69
C ASP A 59 3.94 5.39 1.38
N TYR A 60 2.75 4.83 1.17
CA TYR A 60 1.95 5.14 -0.02
C TYR A 60 1.50 6.61 -0.07
N ASN A 61 1.30 7.26 1.07
CA ASN A 61 0.85 8.65 1.08
C ASN A 61 1.95 9.58 0.55
N GLU A 62 3.19 9.36 0.96
CA GLU A 62 4.36 10.07 0.45
C GLU A 62 4.50 9.88 -1.07
N TRP A 63 4.36 8.64 -1.54
CA TRP A 63 4.37 8.33 -2.96
C TRP A 63 3.23 9.03 -3.72
N LEU A 64 1.99 8.98 -3.21
CA LEU A 64 0.82 9.60 -3.85
C LEU A 64 0.97 11.12 -3.95
N VAL A 65 1.51 11.77 -2.91
CA VAL A 65 1.79 13.21 -2.93
C VAL A 65 2.84 13.54 -4.00
N ALA A 66 3.94 12.77 -4.06
CA ALA A 66 4.98 12.97 -5.07
C ALA A 66 4.47 12.74 -6.49
N ALA A 67 3.68 11.68 -6.72
CA ALA A 67 3.06 11.38 -8.00
C ALA A 67 2.14 12.52 -8.46
N LYS A 68 1.31 13.05 -7.55
CA LYS A 68 0.42 14.19 -7.83
C LYS A 68 1.20 15.46 -8.19
N LEU A 69 2.29 15.75 -7.47
CA LEU A 69 3.14 16.91 -7.77
C LEU A 69 3.83 16.78 -9.13
N ASN A 70 4.32 15.58 -9.47
CA ASN A 70 4.92 15.31 -10.77
C ASN A 70 3.91 15.47 -11.91
N LEU A 71 2.69 14.93 -11.76
CA LEU A 71 1.61 15.09 -12.74
C LEU A 71 1.30 16.58 -12.98
N ASN A 72 1.17 17.36 -11.90
CA ASN A 72 0.92 18.81 -12.01
C ASN A 72 2.07 19.55 -12.71
N ARG A 73 3.34 19.15 -12.49
CA ARG A 73 4.50 19.72 -13.18
C ARG A 73 4.55 19.36 -14.66
N MET A 74 4.09 18.16 -15.03
CA MET A 74 4.00 17.74 -16.44
C MET A 74 2.89 18.52 -17.17
N ASN A 75 1.72 18.67 -16.54
CA ASN A 75 0.62 19.44 -17.11
C ASN A 75 0.97 20.92 -17.33
N LYS A 76 1.72 21.54 -16.40
CA LYS A 76 2.21 22.92 -16.59
C LYS A 76 3.20 23.06 -17.75
N ARG A 77 4.08 22.08 -17.97
CA ARG A 77 5.05 22.09 -19.08
C ARG A 77 4.40 21.87 -20.45
N ALA A 78 3.30 21.11 -20.50
CA ALA A 78 2.54 20.92 -21.73
C ALA A 78 1.79 22.19 -22.18
N ASP A 79 1.51 23.11 -21.25
CA ASP A 79 0.78 24.37 -21.50
C ASP A 79 1.73 25.55 -21.82
N GLU A 80 3.05 25.40 -21.64
CA GLU A 80 4.03 26.42 -22.01
C GLU A 80 4.29 26.42 -23.52
N PRO A 81 4.10 27.55 -24.24
CA PRO A 81 4.38 27.62 -25.66
C PRO A 81 5.88 27.40 -25.91
N VAL A 82 6.20 26.45 -26.79
CA VAL A 82 7.57 26.22 -27.27
C VAL A 82 8.06 27.51 -27.90
N ARG A 83 8.95 28.23 -27.22
CA ARG A 83 9.62 29.41 -27.78
C ARG A 83 10.60 28.91 -28.85
N ALA A 84 10.23 29.15 -30.10
CA ALA A 84 11.08 28.97 -31.28
C ALA A 84 12.20 30.01 -31.33
#